data_AF-A0A7U6KMB7-F1
#
_entry.id   AF-A0A7U6KMB7-F1
#
_cell.length_a   1.000
_cell.length_b   1.000
_cell.length_c   1.000
_cell.angle_alpha   90.00
_cell.angle_beta   90.00
_cell.angle_gamma   90.00
#
_symmetry.space_group_name_H-M   'P 1'
#
loop_
_entity.id
_entity.type
_entity.pdbx_description
1 polymer ?
#
loop_
_entity_poly.entity_id
_entity_poly.type
_entity_poly.pdbx_seq_one_letter_code
_entity_poly.pdbx_strand_id
1 'polypeptide(L)'
;MAVGFSDDPEDHIDFRTHGKEYGEHEHILTVEEMPSHGHTADIHSGNIDGNIRAGTQNTSGMEANVVTSNTGGGQAHNNMQPSKTLDCWERIE
;
A
#
# COMPACT_ATOMS: atom_id res chain seq x y z
N MET A 1 -24.03 19.07 -11.65
CA MET A 1 -23.23 18.37 -12.67
C MET A 1 -23.23 16.91 -12.29
N ALA A 2 -23.74 16.02 -13.15
CA ALA A 2 -23.48 14.59 -13.01
C ALA A 2 -22.03 14.38 -13.41
N VAL A 3 -21.18 14.00 -12.44
CA VAL A 3 -19.81 13.58 -12.74
C VAL A 3 -19.84 12.13 -13.22
N GLY A 4 -18.89 11.76 -14.07
CA GLY A 4 -18.61 10.38 -14.51
C GLY A 4 -19.66 9.65 -15.35
N PHE A 5 -20.49 10.37 -16.11
CA PHE A 5 -21.04 9.79 -17.34
C PHE A 5 -20.00 9.87 -18.46
N SER A 6 -19.81 8.77 -19.19
CA SER A 6 -18.95 8.71 -20.39
C SER A 6 -19.62 7.93 -21.51
N ASP A 7 -19.55 8.48 -22.72
CA ASP A 7 -19.96 7.86 -23.98
C ASP A 7 -18.79 7.17 -24.72
N ASP A 8 -17.57 7.22 -24.16
CA ASP A 8 -16.40 6.57 -24.73
C ASP A 8 -16.51 5.02 -24.61
N PRO A 9 -16.34 4.26 -25.71
CA PRO A 9 -16.31 2.80 -25.66
C PRO A 9 -15.11 2.22 -24.87
N GLU A 10 -14.02 2.97 -24.69
CA GLU A 10 -12.82 2.51 -23.95
C GLU A 10 -12.98 2.64 -22.43
N ASP A 11 -13.90 3.50 -21.98
CA ASP A 11 -14.16 3.73 -20.56
C ASP A 11 -14.94 2.58 -19.88
N HIS A 12 -14.87 2.56 -18.55
CA HIS A 12 -15.56 1.55 -17.74
C HIS A 12 -17.08 1.57 -17.98
N ILE A 13 -17.70 0.38 -18.03
CA ILE A 13 -19.13 0.24 -18.35
C ILE A 13 -20.05 0.98 -17.37
N ASP A 14 -19.63 1.15 -16.13
CA ASP A 14 -20.43 1.82 -15.10
C ASP A 14 -20.70 3.31 -15.42
N PHE A 15 -19.87 3.93 -16.25
CA PHE A 15 -20.03 5.32 -16.66
C PHE A 15 -21.07 5.50 -17.78
N ARG A 16 -21.61 4.42 -18.34
CA ARG A 16 -22.53 4.47 -19.49
C ARG A 16 -23.98 4.71 -19.11
N THR A 17 -24.33 4.63 -17.83
CA THR A 17 -25.71 4.74 -17.36
C THR A 17 -25.80 5.81 -16.27
N HIS A 18 -26.73 6.75 -16.44
CA HIS A 18 -27.00 7.77 -15.44
C HIS A 18 -27.58 7.15 -14.16
N GLY A 19 -27.26 7.74 -13.01
CA GLY A 19 -27.77 7.31 -11.72
C GLY A 19 -27.05 6.11 -11.11
N LYS A 20 -25.90 5.70 -11.67
CA LYS A 20 -25.00 4.74 -11.01
C LYS A 20 -24.22 5.42 -9.90
N GLU A 21 -24.08 4.73 -8.77
CA GLU A 21 -23.22 5.13 -7.66
C GLU A 21 -21.89 4.37 -7.75
N TYR A 22 -20.78 5.08 -7.53
CA TYR A 22 -19.43 4.51 -7.51
C TYR A 22 -18.52 5.40 -6.65
N GLY A 23 -17.37 4.83 -6.24
CA GLY A 23 -16.41 5.46 -5.35
C GLY A 23 -16.55 5.01 -3.89
N GLU A 24 -15.50 5.23 -3.10
CA GLU A 24 -15.41 4.83 -1.68
C GLU A 24 -14.91 6.01 -0.85
N HIS A 25 -15.52 6.24 0.32
CA HIS A 25 -15.08 7.30 1.24
C HIS A 25 -13.75 6.93 1.92
N GLU A 26 -13.66 5.72 2.44
CA GLU A 26 -12.44 5.17 3.02
C GLU A 26 -12.03 3.92 2.24
N HIS A 27 -10.73 3.76 2.00
CA HIS A 27 -10.18 2.63 1.26
C HIS A 27 -9.05 1.94 2.05
N ILE A 28 -9.03 0.60 2.03
CA ILE A 28 -7.95 -0.22 2.61
C ILE A 28 -7.20 -0.87 1.46
N LEU A 29 -5.90 -0.56 1.34
CA LEU A 29 -5.05 -1.18 0.33
C LEU A 29 -5.01 -2.70 0.52
N THR A 30 -5.23 -3.41 -0.59
CA THR A 30 -5.05 -4.85 -0.69
C THR A 30 -3.58 -5.21 -0.91
N VAL A 31 -3.25 -6.50 -0.78
CA VAL A 31 -1.89 -6.99 -1.08
C VAL A 31 -1.55 -6.81 -2.57
N GLU A 32 -2.53 -6.92 -3.46
CA GLU A 32 -2.34 -6.78 -4.91
C GLU A 32 -2.05 -5.32 -5.31
N GLU A 33 -2.52 -4.35 -4.53
CA GLU A 33 -2.27 -2.93 -4.74
C GLU A 33 -0.94 -2.46 -4.14
N MET A 34 -0.28 -3.29 -3.32
CA MET A 34 1.03 -2.99 -2.77
C MET A 34 2.14 -3.45 -3.73
N PRO A 35 3.05 -2.54 -4.14
CA PRO A 35 4.21 -2.93 -4.94
C PRO A 35 5.08 -3.97 -4.22
N SER A 36 5.63 -4.90 -5.00
CA SER A 36 6.64 -5.84 -4.51
C SER A 36 7.85 -5.07 -3.98
N HIS A 37 8.21 -5.31 -2.72
CA HIS A 37 9.36 -4.69 -2.06
C HIS A 37 10.13 -5.74 -1.24
N GLY A 38 11.41 -5.48 -0.99
CA GLY A 38 12.27 -6.36 -0.23
C GLY A 38 13.42 -5.61 0.42
N HIS A 39 14.00 -6.18 1.47
CA HIS A 39 15.13 -5.62 2.19
C HIS A 39 16.28 -6.62 2.20
N THR A 40 17.48 -6.16 1.86
CA THR A 40 18.72 -6.90 2.08
C THR A 40 19.39 -6.33 3.31
N ALA A 41 19.69 -7.16 4.29
CA ALA A 41 20.50 -6.78 5.44
C ALA A 41 21.90 -7.39 5.30
N ASP A 42 22.91 -6.53 5.23
CA ASP A 42 24.31 -6.94 5.21
C ASP A 42 24.85 -6.98 6.65
N ILE A 43 25.29 -8.16 7.10
CA ILE A 43 25.94 -8.32 8.40
C ILE A 43 27.44 -8.47 8.17
N HIS A 44 28.19 -7.42 8.48
CA HIS A 44 29.63 -7.50 8.56
C HIS A 44 30.06 -8.07 9.93
N SER A 45 30.71 -9.23 9.91
CA SER A 45 31.44 -9.75 11.06
C SER A 45 32.91 -9.31 10.96
N GLY A 46 33.34 -8.46 11.90
CA GLY A 46 34.74 -8.05 12.02
C GLY A 46 35.54 -9.06 12.85
N ASN A 47 36.77 -9.35 12.45
CA ASN A 47 37.70 -10.12 13.27
C ASN A 47 38.31 -9.21 14.35
N ILE A 48 38.42 -9.70 15.59
CA ILE A 48 39.08 -8.96 16.67
C ILE A 48 40.58 -9.25 16.59
N ASP A 49 41.38 -8.23 16.24
CA ASP A 49 42.85 -8.35 16.27
C ASP A 49 43.36 -8.13 17.71
N GLY A 50 43.59 -9.23 18.43
CA GLY A 50 44.16 -9.22 19.77
C GLY A 50 44.35 -10.62 20.36
N ASN A 51 45.36 -10.81 21.22
CA ASN A 51 45.68 -12.10 21.84
C ASN A 51 44.69 -12.51 22.97
N ILE A 52 43.50 -11.94 23.00
CA ILE A 52 42.44 -12.29 23.94
C ILE A 52 41.37 -13.04 23.16
N ARG A 53 41.39 -14.37 23.23
CA ARG A 53 40.29 -15.21 22.75
C ARG A 53 39.07 -14.95 23.64
N ALA A 54 38.19 -14.04 23.23
CA ALA A 54 36.85 -13.99 23.78
C ALA A 54 36.16 -15.33 23.46
N GLY A 55 35.70 -16.04 24.49
CA GLY A 55 35.08 -17.35 24.36
C GLY A 55 33.75 -17.30 23.63
N THR A 56 33.78 -17.22 22.31
CA THR A 56 32.68 -17.65 21.45
C THR A 56 33.26 -18.16 20.14
N GLN A 57 33.63 -19.44 20.15
CA GLN A 57 33.88 -20.17 18.93
C GLN A 57 32.53 -20.49 18.30
N ASN A 58 32.15 -19.75 17.27
CA ASN A 58 31.30 -20.26 16.20
C ASN A 58 31.43 -19.36 14.97
N THR A 59 32.43 -19.66 14.14
CA THR A 59 32.49 -19.17 12.76
C THR A 59 31.71 -20.14 11.88
N SER A 60 30.41 -20.28 12.10
CA SER A 60 29.55 -20.75 11.01
C SER A 60 29.24 -19.53 10.17
N GLY A 61 29.85 -19.43 8.98
CA GLY A 61 29.44 -18.50 7.92
C GLY A 61 28.05 -18.87 7.44
N MET A 62 27.08 -18.68 8.31
CA MET A 62 25.67 -18.83 8.01
C MET A 62 25.28 -17.49 7.42
N GLU A 63 24.89 -17.50 6.14
CA GLU A 63 24.03 -16.46 5.57
C GLU A 63 22.89 -16.26 6.56
N ALA A 64 23.02 -15.25 7.43
CA ALA A 64 21.96 -14.94 8.36
C ALA A 64 20.83 -14.42 7.50
N ASN A 65 19.78 -15.21 7.33
CA ASN A 65 18.53 -14.75 6.73
C ASN A 65 17.90 -13.77 7.72
N VAL A 66 18.40 -12.54 7.71
CA VAL A 66 17.91 -11.46 8.55
C VAL A 66 16.62 -10.97 7.92
N VAL A 67 15.52 -11.56 8.37
CA VAL A 67 14.19 -11.09 8.00
C VAL A 67 13.84 -9.91 8.90
N THR A 68 13.51 -8.77 8.29
CA THR A 68 12.93 -7.63 9.00
C THR A 68 11.49 -7.96 9.40
N SER A 69 11.05 -7.51 10.56
CA SER A 69 9.64 -7.63 10.97
C SER A 69 8.73 -6.91 9.97
N ASN A 70 7.56 -7.48 9.69
CA ASN A 70 6.53 -6.81 8.91
C ASN A 70 6.06 -5.53 9.62
N THR A 71 5.81 -4.48 8.84
CA THR A 71 5.25 -3.21 9.28
C THR A 71 4.14 -2.77 8.34
N GLY A 72 3.29 -1.85 8.80
CA GLY A 72 2.06 -1.44 8.12
C GLY A 72 0.81 -1.89 8.90
N GLY A 73 -0.11 -0.96 9.12
CA GLY A 73 -1.29 -1.19 9.98
C GLY A 73 -2.58 -1.53 9.24
N GLY A 74 -2.56 -1.55 7.89
CA GLY A 74 -3.74 -1.82 7.06
C GLY A 74 -4.95 -0.94 7.38
N GLN A 75 -4.73 0.25 7.93
CA GLN A 75 -5.82 1.14 8.31
C GLN A 75 -6.42 1.79 7.07
N ALA A 76 -7.74 1.98 7.09
CA ALA A 76 -8.43 2.66 6.00
C ALA A 76 -7.98 4.13 5.93
N HIS A 77 -7.89 4.68 4.71
CA HIS A 77 -7.58 6.09 4.48
C HIS A 77 -8.71 6.77 3.70
N ASN A 78 -8.97 8.04 4.03
CA ASN A 78 -9.94 8.85 3.31
C ASN A 78 -9.50 9.05 1.85
N ASN A 79 -10.33 8.60 0.92
CA ASN A 79 -10.13 8.71 -0.52
C ASN A 79 -10.91 9.89 -1.13
N MET A 80 -11.65 10.65 -0.31
CA MET A 80 -12.34 11.85 -0.77
C MET A 80 -11.40 13.03 -0.88
N GLN A 81 -11.30 13.57 -2.09
CA GLN A 81 -10.67 14.87 -2.32
C GLN A 81 -11.40 16.00 -1.57
N PRO A 82 -10.72 17.14 -1.30
CA PRO A 82 -11.36 18.31 -0.72
C PRO A 82 -12.64 18.68 -1.46
N SER A 83 -13.76 18.74 -0.74
CA SER A 83 -15.09 18.93 -1.31
C SER A 83 -15.99 19.73 -0.37
N LYS A 84 -17.17 20.12 -0.87
CA LYS A 84 -18.16 20.91 -0.13
C LYS A 84 -19.54 20.28 -0.27
N THR A 85 -20.26 20.18 0.84
CA THR A 85 -21.66 19.76 0.85
C THR A 85 -22.55 20.85 0.23
N LEU A 86 -23.38 20.47 -0.72
CA LEU A 86 -24.37 21.31 -1.39
C LEU A 86 -25.68 20.54 -1.52
N ASP A 87 -26.81 21.26 -1.48
CA ASP A 87 -28.11 20.67 -1.78
C ASP A 87 -28.29 20.56 -3.30
N CYS A 88 -28.48 19.33 -3.79
CA CYS A 88 -28.73 19.02 -5.20
C CYS A 88 -30.13 18.40 -5.33
N TRP A 89 -30.95 18.93 -6.24
CA TRP A 89 -32.32 18.48 -6.46
C TRP A 89 -32.48 17.91 -7.86
N GLU A 90 -33.01 16.68 -7.96
CA GLU A 90 -33.46 16.11 -9.21
C GLU A 90 -34.93 16.48 -9.44
N ARG A 91 -35.25 17.01 -10.62
CA ARG A 91 -36.62 17.37 -10.97
C ARG A 91 -37.35 16.12 -11.48
N ILE A 92 -38.30 15.63 -10.69
CA ILE A 92 -39.31 14.66 -11.12
C ILE A 92 -40.52 15.40 -11.69
N GLU A 93 -41.10 14.89 -12.78
CA GLU A 93 -42.32 15.44 -13.40
C GLU A 93 -43.59 15.06 -12.64
#